data_AF-A0A923Q3U4-F1
#
_entry.id   AF-A0A923Q3U4-F1
#
_cell.length_a   1.000
_cell.length_b   1.000
_cell.length_c   1.000
_cell.angle_alpha   90.00
_cell.angle_beta   90.00
_cell.angle_gamma   90.00
#
_symmetry.space_group_name_H-M   'P 1'
#
loop_
_entity.id
_entity.type
_entity.pdbx_description
1 polymer ?
#
loop_
_entity_poly.entity_id
_entity_poly.type
_entity_poly.pdbx_seq_one_letter_code
_entity_poly.pdbx_strand_id
1 'polypeptide(L)' 'MMLTVDQAAERLGTTPRFIRRLRAERRIAVIKLGKHIRIDSTDLDAYITASRQEANHRAS' A
#
# COMPACT_ATOMS: atom_id res chain seq x y z
N MET A 1 -3.80 -12.56 -2.93
CA MET A 1 -2.59 -13.17 -2.30
C MET A 1 -2.28 -12.35 -1.05
N MET A 2 -1.89 -13.00 0.05
CA MET A 2 -1.60 -12.30 1.31
C MET A 2 -0.13 -11.87 1.41
N LEU A 3 0.11 -10.58 1.54
CA LEU A 3 1.45 -9.99 1.67
C LEU A 3 1.74 -9.67 3.15
N THR A 4 2.98 -9.87 3.59
CA THR A 4 3.50 -9.19 4.80
C THR A 4 3.64 -7.69 4.54
N VAL A 5 3.87 -6.93 5.62
CA VAL A 5 4.29 -5.52 5.51
C VAL A 5 5.56 -5.37 4.67
N ASP A 6 6.53 -6.28 4.82
CA ASP A 6 7.80 -6.21 4.09
C ASP A 6 7.63 -6.54 2.61
N GLN A 7 6.83 -7.56 2.27
CA GLN A 7 6.51 -7.90 0.87
C GLN A 7 5.72 -6.79 0.17
N ALA A 8 4.78 -6.14 0.87
CA ALA A 8 4.06 -5.00 0.33
C ALA A 8 4.99 -3.81 0.09
N ALA A 9 5.93 -3.56 1.02
CA ALA A 9 6.93 -2.51 0.87
C ALA A 9 7.83 -2.76 -0.33
N GLU A 10 8.35 -3.97 -0.47
CA GLU A 10 9.15 -4.41 -1.61
C GLU A 10 8.39 -4.24 -2.94
N ARG A 11 7.13 -4.67 -3.00
CA ARG A 11 6.29 -4.54 -4.21
C ARG A 11 6.05 -3.08 -4.61
N LEU A 12 5.96 -2.17 -3.65
CA LEU A 12 5.84 -0.73 -3.92
C LEU A 12 7.20 -0.03 -4.17
N GLY A 13 8.33 -0.72 -3.98
CA GLY A 13 9.65 -0.06 -3.97
C GLY A 13 9.81 0.94 -2.83
N THR A 14 9.18 0.69 -1.68
CA THR A 14 9.17 1.58 -0.51
C THR A 14 9.70 0.87 0.74
N THR A 15 9.66 1.55 1.90
CA THR A 15 10.08 0.96 3.18
C THR A 15 8.90 0.39 3.98
N PRO A 16 9.12 -0.59 4.87
CA PRO A 16 8.09 -1.09 5.79
C PRO A 16 7.45 0.02 6.64
N ARG A 17 8.20 1.09 6.94
CA ARG A 17 7.70 2.26 7.67
C ARG A 17 6.60 2.99 6.87
N PHE A 18 6.75 3.08 5.55
CA PHE A 18 5.73 3.67 4.68
C PHE A 18 4.42 2.89 4.75
N ILE A 19 4.48 1.56 4.63
CA ILE A 19 3.30 0.69 4.74
C ILE A 19 2.63 0.82 6.12
N ARG A 20 3.42 0.85 7.21
CA ARG A 20 2.87 1.07 8.57
C ARG A 20 2.19 2.44 8.70
N ARG A 21 2.73 3.48 8.04
CA ARG A 21 2.12 4.80 7.97
C ARG A 21 0.79 4.76 7.23
N LEU A 22 0.71 4.13 6.06
CA LEU A 22 -0.56 3.96 5.33
C LEU A 22 -1.62 3.28 6.20
N ARG A 23 -1.24 2.23 6.93
CA ARG A 23 -2.12 1.57 7.88
C ARG A 23 -2.57 2.52 9.00
N ALA A 24 -1.65 3.25 9.62
CA ALA A 24 -1.97 4.18 10.72
C ALA A 24 -2.91 5.30 10.27
N GLU A 25 -2.71 5.80 9.05
CA GLU A 25 -3.56 6.79 8.37
C GLU A 25 -4.85 6.18 7.78
N ARG A 26 -5.06 4.87 7.92
CA ARG A 26 -6.20 4.12 7.35
C ARG A 26 -6.36 4.28 5.83
N ARG A 27 -5.24 4.47 5.13
CA ARG A 27 -5.20 4.62 3.66
C ARG A 27 -5.16 3.31 2.89
N ILE A 28 -4.95 2.19 3.59
CA ILE A 28 -4.96 0.85 3.01
C ILE A 28 -5.65 -0.12 3.98
N ALA A 29 -6.43 -1.04 3.44
CA ALA A 29 -7.03 -2.12 4.21
C ALA A 29 -5.97 -3.13 4.67
N VAL A 30 -6.16 -3.68 5.86
CA VAL A 30 -5.26 -4.67 6.44
C VAL A 30 -6.05 -5.74 7.17
N ILE A 31 -5.58 -6.97 7.10
CA ILE A 31 -6.19 -8.13 7.75
C ILE A 31 -5.37 -8.49 8.98
N LYS A 32 -6.02 -8.56 10.15
CA LYS A 32 -5.38 -8.98 11.40
C LYS A 32 -5.44 -10.49 11.53
N LEU A 33 -4.27 -11.14 11.56
CA LEU A 33 -4.12 -12.58 11.79
C LEU A 33 -3.36 -12.78 13.10
N GLY A 34 -4.11 -12.73 14.22
CA GLY A 34 -3.54 -12.75 15.57
C GLY A 34 -2.63 -11.54 15.81
N LYS A 35 -1.33 -11.80 16.05
CA LYS A 35 -0.31 -10.76 16.22
C LYS A 35 0.23 -10.21 14.90
N HIS A 36 0.00 -10.89 13.78
CA HIS A 36 0.50 -10.50 12.47
C HIS A 36 -0.55 -9.71 11.70
N ILE A 37 -0.07 -8.89 10.78
CA ILE A 37 -0.91 -8.17 9.84
C ILE A 37 -0.54 -8.60 8.43
N ARG A 38 -1.56 -8.80 7.60
CA ARG A 38 -1.43 -9.07 6.17
C ARG A 38 -2.15 -8.01 5.35
N ILE A 39 -1.71 -7.84 4.12
CA ILE A 39 -2.33 -6.96 3.13
C ILE A 39 -2.74 -7.85 1.97
N ASP A 40 -4.01 -7.77 1.53
CA ASP A 40 -4.37 -8.43 0.29
C ASP A 40 -3.69 -7.69 -0.87
N SER A 41 -3.07 -8.44 -1.79
CA SER A 41 -2.56 -7.91 -3.04
C SER A 41 -3.58 -7.04 -3.77
N THR A 42 -4.88 -7.38 -3.73
CA THR A 42 -5.94 -6.59 -4.38
C THR A 42 -6.13 -5.23 -3.71
N ASP A 43 -6.01 -5.16 -2.39
CA ASP A 43 -6.09 -3.88 -1.66
C ASP A 43 -4.88 -3.00 -1.93
N LEU A 44 -3.70 -3.61 -2.08
CA LEU A 44 -2.49 -2.91 -2.49
C LEU A 44 -2.62 -2.35 -3.91
N ASP A 45 -3.20 -3.12 -4.83
CA ASP A 45 -3.43 -2.72 -6.22
C ASP A 45 -4.50 -1.61 -6.32
N ALA A 46 -5.55 -1.70 -5.50
CA ALA A 46 -6.53 -0.64 -5.35
C ALA A 46 -5.89 0.66 -4.83
N TYR A 47 -4.99 0.58 -3.84
CA TYR A 47 -4.24 1.73 -3.36
C TYR A 47 -3.36 2.36 -4.45
N ILE A 48 -2.65 1.56 -5.24
CA ILE A 48 -1.83 2.05 -6.37
C ILE A 48 -2.71 2.78 -7.38
N THR A 49 -3.84 2.18 -7.74
CA THR A 49 -4.78 2.73 -8.71
C THR A 49 -5.37 4.06 -8.23
N ALA A 50 -5.82 4.12 -6.98
CA ALA A 50 -6.36 5.34 -6.37
C ALA A 50 -5.30 6.44 -6.16
N SER A 51 -4.04 6.05 -5.95
CA SER A 51 -2.93 7.00 -5.78
C SER A 51 -2.36 7.51 -7.10
N ARG A 52 -2.72 6.90 -8.23
CA ARG A 52 -2.25 7.28 -9.56
C ARG A 52 -2.65 8.73 -9.85
N GLN A 53 -1.65 9.58 -10.04
CA GLN A 53 -1.86 10.94 -10.54
C GLN A 53 -1.51 10.94 -12.03
N GLU A 54 -2.40 11.46 -12.86
CA GLU A 54 -2.07 11.71 -14.25
C GLU A 54 -1.01 12.82 -14.30
N ALA A 55 -0.01 12.66 -15.17
CA ALA A 55 0.98 13.71 -15.39
C ALA A 55 0.21 14.92 -15.92
N ASN A 56 0.03 15.91 -15.06
CA ASN A 56 -0.64 17.15 -15.41
C ASN A 56 0.28 17.88 -16.40
N HIS A 57 0.14 17.59 -17.69
CA HIS A 57 0.89 18.26 -18.75
C HIS A 57 0.27 19.64 -18.96
N ARG A 58 0.44 20.54 -17.98
CA ARG A 58 0.44 21.97 -18.29
C ARG A 58 1.80 22.25 -18.92
N ALA A 59 1.85 22.08 -20.23
CA ALA A 59 2.76 22.87 -21.04
C ALA A 59 2.45 24.35 -20.74
N SER A 60 3.42 25.05 -20.18
CA SER A 60 3.53 26.51 -20.17
C SER A 60 4.96 26.83 -20.51
#